data_AF-A0A238TD32-F1
#
_entry.id   AF-A0A238TD32-F1
#
_cell.length_a   1.000
_cell.length_b   1.000
_cell.length_c   1.000
_cell.angle_alpha   90.00
_cell.angle_beta   90.00
_cell.angle_gamma   90.00
#
_symmetry.space_group_name_H-M   'P 1'
#
loop_
_entity.id
_entity.type
_entity.pdbx_description
1 polymer ?
#
loop_
_entity_poly.entity_id
_entity_poly.type
_entity_poly.pdbx_seq_one_letter_code
_entity_poly.pdbx_strand_id
1 'polypeptide(L)'
;MKNFEKIRMMRELNQLSQQNMADKLQMSINGYSKIERGETRLTVERMKQIAEIFKIDVTELLHEEEKHCILVIGEQYHSNNGHNIQIQNHDYMENQIELEKLRLLVQHQQEILA
;
A
#
# COMPACT_ATOMS: atom_id res chain seq x y z
N MET A 1 -4.40 -0.37 1.59
CA MET A 1 -3.93 -0.75 2.96
C MET A 1 -4.86 -0.20 4.05
N LYS A 2 -5.05 -0.87 5.21
CA LYS A 2 -5.85 -0.33 6.34
C LYS A 2 -5.03 0.64 7.21
N ASN A 3 -5.71 1.56 7.92
CA ASN A 3 -5.05 2.62 8.70
C ASN A 3 -4.04 2.09 9.74
N PHE A 4 -4.32 0.97 10.43
CA PHE A 4 -3.38 0.41 11.42
C PHE A 4 -2.11 -0.18 10.81
N GLU A 5 -2.21 -0.74 9.60
CA GLU A 5 -1.06 -1.24 8.83
C GLU A 5 -0.19 -0.05 8.40
N LYS A 6 -0.82 1.04 7.96
CA LYS A 6 -0.14 2.29 7.58
C LYS A 6 0.62 2.90 8.76
N ILE A 7 0.02 2.93 9.95
CA ILE A 7 0.67 3.43 11.18
C ILE A 7 1.93 2.62 11.49
N ARG A 8 1.83 1.29 11.42
CA ARG A 8 2.98 0.40 11.64
C ARG A 8 4.09 0.64 10.62
N MET A 9 3.73 0.70 9.33
CA MET A 9 4.68 0.94 8.25
C MET A 9 5.40 2.29 8.44
N MET A 10 4.65 3.36 8.70
CA MET A 10 5.23 4.70 8.95
C MET A 10 6.14 4.70 10.17
N ARG A 11 5.77 4.02 11.26
CA ARG A 11 6.63 3.86 12.44
C ARG A 11 7.97 3.20 12.06
N GLU A 12 7.94 2.12 11.30
CA GLU A 12 9.13 1.37 10.89
C GLU A 12 10.02 2.18 9.93
N LEU A 13 9.43 2.90 8.96
CA LEU A 13 10.15 3.81 8.07
C LEU A 13 10.84 4.95 8.82
N ASN A 14 10.21 5.46 9.88
CA ASN A 14 10.78 6.48 10.76
C ASN A 14 11.73 5.91 11.83
N GLN A 15 12.01 4.61 11.82
CA GLN A 15 12.89 3.92 12.79
C GLN A 15 12.46 4.15 14.25
N LEU A 16 11.16 4.28 14.49
CA LEU A 16 10.60 4.47 15.82
C LEU A 16 10.24 3.10 16.44
N SER A 17 10.59 2.91 17.71
CA SER A 17 10.11 1.76 18.48
C SER A 17 8.64 1.95 18.88
N GLN A 18 7.95 0.86 19.24
CA GLN A 18 6.60 0.96 19.82
C GLN A 18 6.60 1.75 21.13
N GLN A 19 7.70 1.67 21.90
CA GLN A 19 7.91 2.50 23.09
C GLN A 19 7.93 4.00 22.75
N ASN A 20 8.74 4.39 21.75
CA ASN A 20 8.87 5.80 21.35
C ASN A 20 7.51 6.40 20.95
N MET A 21 6.68 5.62 20.24
CA MET A 21 5.34 6.05 19.86
C MET A 21 4.39 6.12 21.05
N ALA A 22 4.42 5.12 21.93
CA ALA A 22 3.61 5.08 23.14
C ALA A 22 3.91 6.28 24.05
N ASP A 23 5.19 6.63 24.23
CA ASP A 23 5.63 7.79 25.01
C ASP A 23 5.15 9.11 24.41
N LYS A 24 5.30 9.28 23.09
CA LYS A 24 4.81 10.48 22.37
C LYS A 24 3.30 10.64 22.44
N LEU A 25 2.57 9.53 22.45
CA LEU A 25 1.10 9.51 22.56
C LEU A 25 0.61 9.49 24.01
N GLN A 26 1.51 9.50 25.00
CA GLN A 26 1.19 9.41 26.43
C GLN A 26 0.27 8.22 26.74
N MET A 27 0.62 7.04 26.25
CA MET A 27 -0.14 5.82 26.46
C MET A 27 0.78 4.62 26.76
N SER A 28 0.20 3.50 27.16
CA SER A 28 0.98 2.28 27.37
C SER A 28 1.44 1.66 26.05
N ILE A 29 2.63 1.04 26.06
CA ILE A 29 3.17 0.27 24.93
C ILE A 29 2.14 -0.76 24.44
N ASN A 30 1.52 -1.48 25.38
CA ASN A 30 0.50 -2.47 25.08
C ASN A 30 -0.72 -1.84 24.39
N GLY A 31 -1.14 -0.64 24.82
CA GLY A 31 -2.21 0.11 24.17
C GLY A 31 -1.85 0.48 22.73
N TYR A 32 -0.63 0.95 22.50
CA TYR A 32 -0.13 1.27 21.16
C TYR A 32 0.01 0.01 20.28
N SER A 33 0.50 -1.09 20.83
CA SER A 33 0.64 -2.37 20.14
C SER A 33 -0.71 -2.92 19.65
N LYS A 34 -1.79 -2.71 20.44
CA LYS A 34 -3.17 -3.04 20.03
C LYS A 34 -3.67 -2.17 18.87
N ILE A 35 -3.23 -0.90 18.79
CA ILE A 35 -3.53 -0.02 17.66
C ILE A 35 -2.92 -0.61 16.38
N GLU A 36 -1.65 -1.00 16.40
CA GLU A 36 -0.98 -1.56 15.20
C GLU A 36 -1.56 -2.90 14.74
N ARG A 37 -2.22 -3.65 15.63
CA ARG A 37 -2.95 -4.88 15.29
C ARG A 37 -4.41 -4.65 14.87
N GLY A 38 -4.91 -3.42 14.95
CA GLY A 38 -6.31 -3.10 14.66
C GLY A 38 -7.32 -3.59 15.71
N GLU A 39 -6.85 -3.95 16.91
CA GLU A 39 -7.70 -4.40 18.03
C GLU A 39 -8.36 -3.23 18.76
N THR A 40 -7.81 -2.02 18.61
CA THR A 40 -8.34 -0.79 19.21
C THR A 40 -8.89 0.13 18.12
N ARG A 41 -10.12 0.62 18.31
CA ARG A 41 -10.68 1.69 17.46
C ARG A 41 -9.94 3.00 17.75
N LEU A 42 -9.33 3.58 16.72
CA LEU A 42 -8.72 4.91 16.79
C LEU A 42 -9.78 6.00 16.75
N THR A 43 -9.68 6.97 17.66
CA THR A 43 -10.46 8.21 17.59
C THR A 43 -9.80 9.19 16.63
N VAL A 44 -10.57 10.14 16.10
CA VAL A 44 -10.05 11.21 15.22
C VAL A 44 -8.94 12.01 15.92
N GLU A 45 -9.09 12.30 17.21
CA GLU A 45 -8.07 12.99 18.00
C GLU A 45 -6.75 12.20 18.04
N ARG A 46 -6.81 10.88 18.23
CA ARG A 46 -5.62 10.03 18.21
C ARG A 46 -4.98 9.95 16.84
N MET A 47 -5.78 9.91 15.79
CA MET A 47 -5.27 9.97 14.42
C MET A 47 -4.53 11.28 14.15
N LYS A 48 -5.04 12.42 14.64
CA LYS A 48 -4.35 13.72 14.53
C LYS A 48 -3.00 13.73 15.24
N GLN A 49 -2.94 13.23 16.48
CA GLN A 49 -1.68 13.14 17.22
C GLN A 49 -0.64 12.25 16.50
N ILE A 50 -1.09 11.13 15.93
CA ILE A 50 -0.21 10.26 15.14
C ILE A 50 0.28 10.98 13.88
N ALA A 51 -0.60 11.69 13.17
CA ALA A 51 -0.24 12.48 11.99
C ALA A 51 0.78 13.58 12.34
N GLU A 52 0.63 14.25 13.48
CA GLU A 52 1.60 15.23 13.99
C GLU A 52 2.98 14.61 14.25
N ILE A 53 3.04 13.41 14.83
CA ILE A 53 4.31 12.70 15.06
C ILE A 53 5.02 12.41 13.73
N PHE A 54 4.26 12.01 12.71
CA PHE A 54 4.79 11.72 11.38
C PHE A 54 4.94 12.95 10.48
N LYS A 55 4.48 14.13 10.93
CA LYS A 55 4.48 15.39 10.17
C LYS A 55 3.75 15.30 8.82
N ILE A 56 2.61 14.60 8.83
CA ILE A 56 1.73 14.43 7.66
C ILE A 56 0.36 15.04 7.93
N ASP A 57 -0.45 15.23 6.89
CA ASP A 57 -1.86 15.56 7.08
C ASP A 57 -2.63 14.32 7.58
N VAL A 58 -3.62 14.51 8.44
CA VAL A 58 -4.45 13.40 8.96
C VAL A 58 -5.20 12.66 7.84
N THR A 59 -5.51 13.35 6.74
CA THR A 59 -6.14 12.76 5.54
C THR A 59 -5.23 11.75 4.85
N GLU A 60 -3.91 11.87 4.96
CA GLU A 60 -2.98 10.86 4.46
C GLU A 60 -3.10 9.57 5.27
N LEU A 61 -3.35 9.66 6.59
CA LEU A 61 -3.59 8.48 7.42
C LEU A 61 -4.93 7.79 7.11
N LEU A 62 -5.89 8.55 6.57
CA LEU A 62 -7.26 8.13 6.24
C LEU A 62 -7.44 7.67 4.79
N HIS A 63 -6.56 8.11 3.88
CA HIS A 63 -6.59 7.64 2.50
C HIS A 63 -6.28 6.14 2.48
N GLU A 64 -7.35 5.36 2.31
CA GLU A 64 -7.23 4.06 1.68
C GLU A 64 -6.73 4.32 0.27
N GLU A 65 -5.59 3.74 -0.10
CA GLU A 65 -5.11 3.77 -1.48
C GLU A 65 -6.30 3.42 -2.39
N GLU A 66 -6.75 4.40 -3.17
CA GLU A 66 -7.80 4.18 -4.13
C GLU A 66 -7.30 3.07 -5.05
N LYS A 67 -8.08 2.00 -5.16
CA LYS A 67 -7.82 0.96 -6.15
C LYS A 67 -7.98 1.62 -7.52
N HIS A 68 -6.87 2.12 -8.07
CA HIS A 68 -6.84 2.65 -9.42
C HIS A 68 -7.19 1.49 -10.36
N CYS A 69 -8.37 1.56 -10.96
CA CYS A 69 -8.77 0.65 -12.03
C CYS A 69 -8.34 1.31 -13.34
N ILE A 70 -7.41 0.69 -14.06
CA ILE A 70 -7.09 1.12 -15.42
C ILE A 70 -8.12 0.49 -16.36
N LEU A 71 -8.86 1.33 -17.06
CA LEU A 71 -9.76 0.91 -18.12
C LEU A 71 -8.96 0.71 -19.41
N VAL A 72 -8.74 -0.54 -19.82
CA VAL A 72 -8.16 -0.84 -21.13
C VAL A 72 -9.30 -1.02 -22.13
N ILE A 73 -9.56 0.01 -22.95
CA ILE A 73 -10.46 -0.09 -24.10
C ILE A 73 -9.63 -0.56 -25.29
N GLY A 74 -9.79 -1.83 -25.68
CA GLY A 74 -9.23 -2.35 -26.93
C GLY A 74 -10.16 -2.03 -28.09
N GLU A 75 -9.69 -1.27 -29.09
CA GLU A 75 -10.35 -1.18 -30.38
C GLU A 75 -10.01 -2.43 -31.21
N GLN A 76 -10.89 -3.44 -31.21
CA GLN A 76 -10.82 -4.47 -32.24
C GLN A 76 -11.50 -3.97 -33.50
N TYR A 77 -10.70 -3.56 -34.48
CA TYR A 77 -11.07 -3.62 -35.88
C TYR A 77 -11.31 -5.10 -36.19
N HIS A 78 -12.57 -5.54 -36.24
CA HIS A 78 -13.11 -6.67 -37.01
C HIS A 78 -14.39 -7.17 -36.34
N SER A 79 -15.51 -6.63 -36.83
CA SER A 79 -16.88 -7.18 -36.85
C SER A 79 -17.21 -8.28 -35.84
N ASN A 80 -17.72 -7.90 -34.66
CA ASN A 80 -19.07 -8.22 -34.18
C ASN A 80 -19.20 -7.89 -32.68
N ASN A 81 -19.92 -6.78 -32.42
CA ASN A 81 -20.67 -6.43 -31.21
C ASN A 81 -20.28 -7.12 -29.89
N GLY A 82 -19.27 -6.58 -29.23
CA GLY A 82 -19.04 -6.77 -27.81
C GLY A 82 -17.85 -5.94 -27.35
N HIS A 83 -18.09 -4.79 -26.72
CA HIS A 83 -17.05 -4.11 -25.95
C HIS A 83 -16.68 -5.04 -24.78
N ASN A 84 -15.57 -5.76 -24.89
CA ASN A 84 -15.03 -6.52 -23.76
C ASN A 84 -14.38 -5.51 -22.79
N ILE A 85 -15.12 -5.11 -21.76
CA ILE A 85 -14.57 -4.31 -20.66
C ILE A 85 -13.82 -5.27 -19.74
N GLN A 86 -12.50 -5.34 -19.88
CA GLN A 86 -11.64 -6.00 -18.89
C GLN A 86 -11.24 -4.98 -17.82
N ILE A 87 -11.84 -5.10 -16.63
CA ILE A 87 -11.43 -4.35 -15.44
C ILE A 87 -10.26 -5.10 -14.81
N GLN A 88 -9.05 -4.55 -14.88
CA GLN A 88 -7.86 -5.12 -14.23
C GLN A 88 -7.32 -4.16 -13.16
N ASN A 89 -6.87 -4.72 -12.04
CA ASN A 89 -6.27 -3.95 -10.94
C ASN A 89 -4.87 -3.47 -11.35
N HIS A 90 -4.56 -2.19 -11.14
CA HIS A 90 -3.29 -1.58 -11.54
C HIS A 90 -2.06 -2.27 -10.93
N ASP A 91 -2.08 -2.51 -9.62
CA ASP A 91 -0.97 -3.15 -8.88
C ASP A 91 -0.67 -4.57 -9.38
N TYR A 92 -1.68 -5.29 -9.90
CA TYR A 92 -1.46 -6.61 -10.47
C TYR A 92 -0.68 -6.51 -11.78
N MET A 93 -0.96 -5.49 -12.59
CA MET A 93 -0.30 -5.30 -13.88
C MET A 93 1.16 -4.86 -13.73
N GLU A 94 1.45 -3.93 -12.81
CA GLU A 94 2.83 -3.48 -12.56
C GLU A 94 3.72 -4.64 -12.08
N ASN A 95 3.20 -5.44 -11.13
CA ASN A 95 3.88 -6.66 -10.68
C ASN A 95 4.08 -7.68 -11.81
N GLN A 96 3.10 -7.86 -12.71
CA GLN A 96 3.24 -8.77 -13.86
C GLN A 96 4.29 -8.27 -14.86
N ILE A 97 4.32 -6.97 -15.14
CA ILE A 97 5.31 -6.34 -16.03
C ILE A 97 6.71 -6.51 -15.45
N GLU A 98 6.88 -6.26 -14.16
CA GLU A 98 8.18 -6.44 -13.49
C GLU A 98 8.62 -7.91 -13.50
N LEU A 99 7.69 -8.83 -13.25
CA LEU A 99 7.96 -10.26 -13.28
C LEU A 99 8.33 -10.76 -14.69
N GLU A 100 7.73 -10.22 -15.74
CA GLU A 100 8.08 -10.51 -17.12
C GLU A 100 9.47 -9.97 -17.49
N LYS A 101 9.79 -8.73 -17.07
CA LYS A 101 11.15 -8.16 -17.24
C LYS A 101 12.21 -9.02 -16.57
N LEU A 102 11.96 -9.49 -15.34
CA LEU A 102 12.87 -10.37 -14.60
C LEU A 102 13.07 -11.71 -15.32
N ARG A 103 11.99 -12.32 -15.83
CA ARG A 103 12.07 -13.57 -16.61
C ARG A 103 12.93 -13.39 -17.86
N LEU A 104 12.75 -12.29 -18.58
CA LEU A 104 13.52 -11.99 -19.79
C LEU A 104 15.02 -11.83 -19.49
N LEU A 105 15.34 -11.17 -18.37
CA LEU A 105 16.71 -10.93 -17.94
C LEU A 105 17.41 -12.24 -17.55
N VAL A 106 16.71 -13.13 -16.83
CA VAL A 106 17.20 -14.47 -16.50
C VAL A 106 17.44 -15.30 -17.76
N GLN A 107 16.52 -15.27 -18.71
CA GLN A 107 16.68 -15.98 -19.98
C GLN A 107 17.92 -15.48 -20.74
N HIS A 108 18.10 -14.16 -20.85
CA HIS A 108 19.26 -13.60 -21.51
C HIS A 108 20.59 -13.97 -20.82
N GLN A 109 20.62 -14.00 -19.49
CA GLN A 109 21.80 -14.46 -18.75
C GLN A 109 22.11 -15.94 -19.00
N GLN A 110 21.08 -16.79 -19.09
CA GLN A 110 21.25 -18.21 -19.42
C GLN A 110 21.79 -18.39 -20.84
N GLU A 111 21.36 -17.56 -21.79
CA GLU A 111 21.88 -17.56 -23.17
C GLU A 111 23.34 -17.10 -23.25
N ILE A 112 23.78 -16.15 -22.43
CA ILE A 112 25.18 -15.68 -22.38
C ILE A 112 26.11 -16.72 -21.72
N LEU A 113 25.59 -17.52 -20.78
CA LEU A 113 26.35 -18.52 -20.04
C LEU A 113 26.43 -19.89 -20.73
N ALA A 114 25.70 -20.07 -21.85
CA ALA A 114 25.72 -21.26 -22.71
C ALA A 114 26.77 -21.12 -23.83
#